data_AF-A0AA38J318-F1
#
_entry.id   AF-A0AA38J318-F1
#
_cell.length_a   1.000
_cell.length_b   1.000
_cell.length_c   1.000
_cell.angle_alpha   90.00
_cell.angle_beta   90.00
_cell.angle_gamma   90.00
#
_symmetry.space_group_name_H-M   'P 1'
#
loop_
_entity.id
_entity.type
_entity.pdbx_description
1 polymer ?
#
loop_
_entity_poly.entity_id
_entity_poly.type
_entity_poly.pdbx_seq_one_letter_code
_entity_poly.pdbx_strand_id
1 'polypeptide(L)'
;MAAHVDHVVSRAEKKAVAIMKLMPNIRGPGDTTRRIYAMVAKAVIMYAAPVWMKVWKTTIYKEKLERLNRRLAIRVARAYRTVRHNAVLVIAGLPPLELLAIEKTIHRKVKARKRAEETY
;
A
#
# COMPACT_ATOMS: atom_id res chain seq x y z
N MET A 1 -9.27 7.43 20.06
CA MET A 1 -8.31 7.58 18.93
C MET A 1 -8.08 6.27 18.16
N ALA A 2 -7.83 5.12 18.81
CA ALA A 2 -7.64 3.84 18.11
C ALA A 2 -8.84 3.43 17.23
N ALA A 3 -10.06 3.48 17.77
CA ALA A 3 -11.29 3.12 17.06
C ALA A 3 -11.56 3.96 15.80
N HIS A 4 -11.26 5.26 15.84
CA HIS A 4 -11.43 6.13 14.66
C HIS A 4 -10.43 5.75 13.56
N VAL A 5 -9.20 5.41 13.92
CA VAL A 5 -8.22 5.00 12.93
C VAL A 5 -8.53 3.63 12.35
N ASP A 6 -8.93 2.66 13.16
CA ASP A 6 -9.33 1.34 12.65
C ASP A 6 -10.50 1.44 11.67
N HIS A 7 -11.45 2.34 11.95
CA HIS A 7 -12.55 2.64 11.03
C HIS A 7 -12.04 3.20 9.70
N VAL A 8 -11.14 4.20 9.72
CA VAL A 8 -10.56 4.81 8.52
C VAL A 8 -9.73 3.80 7.72
N VAL A 9 -8.93 2.97 8.39
CA VAL A 9 -8.13 1.89 7.78
C VAL A 9 -9.04 0.85 7.13
N SER A 10 -10.09 0.42 7.82
CA SER A 10 -11.08 -0.54 7.29
C SER A 10 -11.81 0.02 6.06
N ARG A 11 -12.19 1.30 6.08
CA ARG A 11 -12.80 1.98 4.92
C ARG A 11 -11.84 2.09 3.74
N ALA A 12 -10.58 2.46 4.00
CA ALA A 12 -9.51 2.53 3.02
C ALA A 12 -9.27 1.15 2.36
N GLU A 13 -9.20 0.10 3.17
CA GLU A 13 -9.05 -1.28 2.70
C GLU A 13 -10.23 -1.73 1.83
N LYS A 14 -11.47 -1.46 2.25
CA LYS A 14 -12.68 -1.79 1.48
C LYS A 14 -12.66 -1.13 0.10
N LYS A 15 -12.27 0.15 0.02
CA LYS A 15 -12.12 0.88 -1.25
C LYS A 15 -11.04 0.24 -2.13
N ALA A 16 -9.87 -0.05 -1.56
CA ALA A 16 -8.79 -0.71 -2.29
C ALA A 16 -9.22 -2.08 -2.84
N VAL A 17 -9.94 -2.89 -2.06
CA VAL A 17 -10.46 -4.19 -2.50
C VAL A 17 -11.51 -4.04 -3.60
N ALA A 18 -12.40 -3.05 -3.52
CA ALA A 18 -13.37 -2.78 -4.57
C ALA A 18 -12.67 -2.43 -5.90
N ILE A 19 -11.65 -1.57 -5.86
CA ILE A 19 -10.80 -1.25 -7.02
C ILE A 19 -10.14 -2.51 -7.57
N MET A 20 -9.60 -3.39 -6.71
CA MET A 20 -9.00 -4.66 -7.15
C MET A 20 -9.99 -5.59 -7.85
N LYS A 21 -11.28 -5.57 -7.48
CA LYS A 21 -12.32 -6.39 -8.13
C LYS A 21 -12.62 -5.94 -9.57
N LEU A 22 -12.43 -4.66 -9.89
CA LEU A 22 -12.58 -4.12 -11.25
C LEU A 22 -11.48 -4.59 -12.22
N MET A 23 -10.49 -5.34 -11.73
CA MET A 23 -9.34 -5.80 -12.51
C MET A 23 -9.28 -7.34 -12.61
N PRO A 24 -10.26 -8.01 -13.27
CA PRO A 24 -10.16 -9.45 -13.51
C PRO A 24 -8.92 -9.77 -14.36
N ASN A 25 -8.33 -10.96 -14.23
CA ASN A 25 -7.12 -11.31 -14.99
C ASN A 25 -7.39 -11.38 -16.49
N ILE A 26 -8.54 -11.94 -16.87
CA ILE A 26 -8.99 -12.12 -18.25
C ILE A 26 -10.04 -11.04 -18.56
N ARG A 27 -9.99 -10.42 -19.75
CA ARG A 27 -10.93 -9.38 -20.22
C ARG A 27 -11.05 -8.15 -19.31
N GLY A 28 -10.05 -7.91 -18.45
CA GLY A 28 -10.02 -6.72 -17.60
C GLY A 28 -9.31 -5.53 -18.24
N PRO A 29 -9.14 -4.43 -17.49
CA PRO A 29 -8.49 -3.21 -17.99
C PRO A 29 -7.07 -3.42 -18.51
N GLY A 30 -6.62 -2.50 -19.37
CA GLY A 30 -5.25 -2.42 -19.86
C GLY A 30 -4.21 -2.17 -18.76
N ASP A 31 -2.92 -2.29 -19.08
CA ASP A 31 -1.83 -2.15 -18.10
C ASP A 31 -1.82 -0.77 -17.43
N THR A 32 -1.94 0.30 -18.21
CA THR A 32 -1.98 1.69 -17.71
C THR A 32 -3.07 1.90 -16.67
N THR A 33 -4.30 1.47 -16.95
CA THR A 33 -5.43 1.58 -16.03
C THR A 33 -5.20 0.80 -14.75
N ARG A 34 -4.60 -0.40 -14.82
CA ARG A 34 -4.25 -1.20 -13.64
C ARG A 34 -3.21 -0.50 -12.77
N ARG A 35 -2.20 0.11 -13.37
CA ARG A 35 -1.19 0.90 -12.64
C ARG A 35 -1.83 2.08 -11.93
N ILE A 36 -2.72 2.82 -12.59
CA ILE A 36 -3.47 3.93 -11.97
C ILE A 36 -4.26 3.43 -10.76
N TYR A 37 -5.03 2.36 -10.92
CA TYR A 37 -5.79 1.75 -9.82
C TYR A 37 -4.91 1.25 -8.68
N ALA A 38 -3.74 0.70 -9.00
CA ALA A 38 -2.76 0.30 -8.00
C ALA A 38 -2.17 1.50 -7.26
N MET A 39 -1.86 2.60 -7.95
CA MET A 39 -1.39 3.84 -7.34
C MET A 39 -2.45 4.44 -6.41
N VAL A 40 -3.72 4.45 -6.82
CA VAL A 40 -4.84 4.91 -5.98
C VAL A 40 -4.98 4.04 -4.74
N ALA A 41 -5.03 2.72 -4.90
CA ALA A 41 -5.14 1.79 -3.77
C ALA A 41 -3.94 1.92 -2.81
N LYS A 42 -2.72 2.05 -3.35
CA LYS A 42 -1.51 2.32 -2.58
C LYS A 42 -1.61 3.64 -1.82
N ALA A 43 -2.07 4.72 -2.45
CA ALA A 43 -2.25 6.01 -1.79
C ALA A 43 -3.25 5.92 -0.62
N VAL A 44 -4.36 5.21 -0.82
CA VAL A 44 -5.39 4.96 0.19
C VAL A 44 -4.84 4.18 1.39
N ILE A 45 -4.03 3.14 1.16
CA ILE A 45 -3.37 2.38 2.25
C ILE A 45 -2.32 3.24 2.98
N MET A 46 -1.54 4.03 2.22
CA MET A 46 -0.48 4.87 2.76
C MET A 46 -0.99 6.11 3.49
N TYR A 47 -2.25 6.51 3.29
CA TYR A 47 -2.88 7.58 4.05
C TYR A 47 -2.84 7.29 5.56
N ALA A 48 -3.13 6.05 5.94
CA ALA A 48 -3.09 5.61 7.33
C ALA A 48 -1.72 5.13 7.81
N ALA A 49 -0.65 5.28 7.01
CA ALA A 49 0.71 4.82 7.33
C ALA A 49 1.23 5.22 8.71
N PRO A 50 1.06 6.47 9.17
CA PRO A 50 1.56 6.88 10.49
C PRO A 50 0.94 6.12 11.65
N VAL A 51 -0.23 5.50 11.45
CA VAL A 51 -0.92 4.78 12.51
C VAL A 51 -0.61 3.30 12.45
N TRP A 52 -0.71 2.67 11.29
CA TRP A 52 -0.40 1.24 11.21
C TRP A 52 1.10 0.97 11.39
N MET A 53 2.01 1.92 11.10
CA MET A 53 3.44 1.77 11.41
C MET A 53 3.71 1.61 12.90
N LYS A 54 2.87 2.17 13.78
CA LYS A 54 3.03 2.03 15.25
C LYS A 54 2.73 0.61 15.72
N VAL A 55 1.83 -0.07 15.03
CA VAL A 55 1.39 -1.45 15.35
C VAL A 55 1.97 -2.49 14.37
N TRP A 56 2.91 -2.08 13.51
CA TRP A 56 3.51 -2.95 12.49
C TRP A 56 4.30 -4.13 13.08
N LYS A 57 4.87 -3.95 14.28
CA LYS A 57 5.56 -5.03 15.01
C LYS A 57 4.62 -6.20 15.39
N THR A 58 3.31 -5.97 15.36
CA THR A 58 2.31 -7.01 15.61
C THR A 58 2.10 -7.86 14.34
N THR A 59 2.39 -9.16 14.45
CA THR A 59 2.36 -10.13 13.33
C THR A 59 1.05 -10.09 12.53
N ILE A 60 -0.09 -9.95 13.21
CA ILE A 60 -1.42 -9.93 12.58
C ILE A 60 -1.59 -8.76 11.59
N TYR A 61 -1.17 -7.56 11.97
CA TYR A 61 -1.32 -6.36 11.12
C TYR A 61 -0.33 -6.37 9.96
N LYS A 62 0.89 -6.86 10.20
CA LYS A 62 1.90 -7.08 9.17
C LYS A 62 1.39 -8.02 8.07
N GLU A 63 0.93 -9.22 8.44
CA GLU A 63 0.40 -10.19 7.48
C GLU A 63 -0.80 -9.67 6.70
N LYS A 64 -1.66 -8.86 7.34
CA LYS A 64 -2.82 -8.26 6.67
C LYS A 64 -2.38 -7.28 5.58
N LEU A 65 -1.42 -6.41 5.89
CA LEU A 65 -0.89 -5.43 4.94
C LEU A 65 -0.08 -6.09 3.82
N GLU A 66 0.72 -7.12 4.12
CA GLU A 66 1.42 -7.92 3.11
C GLU A 66 0.44 -8.64 2.17
N ARG A 67 -0.65 -9.21 2.70
CA ARG A 67 -1.71 -9.80 1.88
C ARG A 67 -2.37 -8.78 0.97
N LEU A 68 -2.60 -7.55 1.42
CA LEU A 68 -3.14 -6.47 0.58
C LEU A 68 -2.16 -6.07 -0.53
N ASN A 69 -0.88 -5.89 -0.18
CA ASN A 69 0.15 -5.55 -1.17
C ASN A 69 0.29 -6.65 -2.23
N ARG A 70 0.27 -7.91 -1.79
CA ARG A 70 0.31 -9.07 -2.69
C ARG A 70 -0.88 -9.11 -3.62
N ARG A 71 -2.10 -8.91 -3.10
CA ARG A 71 -3.32 -8.88 -3.92
C ARG A 71 -3.25 -7.78 -4.96
N LEU A 72 -2.71 -6.61 -4.60
CA LEU A 72 -2.51 -5.51 -5.55
C LEU A 72 -1.52 -5.89 -6.64
N ALA A 73 -0.37 -6.45 -6.28
CA ALA A 73 0.64 -6.89 -7.24
C ALA A 73 0.15 -7.96 -8.19
N ILE A 74 -0.63 -8.93 -7.70
CA ILE A 74 -1.29 -9.94 -8.53
C ILE A 74 -2.18 -9.28 -9.59
N ARG A 75 -2.95 -8.25 -9.23
CA ARG A 75 -3.86 -7.54 -10.14
C ARG A 75 -3.12 -6.71 -11.19
N VAL A 76 -1.99 -6.11 -10.82
CA VAL A 76 -1.13 -5.37 -11.75
C VAL A 76 -0.45 -6.33 -12.72
N ALA A 77 0.21 -7.37 -12.21
CA ALA A 77 0.96 -8.34 -13.01
C ALA A 77 0.08 -9.36 -13.77
N ARG A 78 -1.25 -9.34 -13.58
CA ARG A 78 -2.19 -10.38 -14.07
C ARG A 78 -1.79 -11.81 -13.66
N ALA A 79 -1.07 -11.91 -12.54
CA ALA A 79 -0.55 -13.17 -12.04
C ALA A 79 -1.65 -14.04 -11.42
N TYR A 80 -1.36 -15.33 -11.23
CA TYR A 80 -2.23 -16.23 -10.48
C TYR A 80 -1.90 -16.23 -8.98
N ARG A 81 -2.84 -16.72 -8.17
CA ARG A 81 -2.71 -16.80 -6.70
C ARG A 81 -1.57 -17.70 -6.22
N THR A 82 -0.94 -18.48 -7.08
CA THR A 82 0.17 -19.41 -6.77
C THR A 82 1.54 -18.73 -6.81
N VAL A 83 1.66 -17.55 -7.42
CA VAL A 83 2.95 -16.86 -7.54
C VAL A 83 3.46 -16.42 -6.16
N ARG A 84 4.76 -16.64 -5.89
CA ARG A 84 5.41 -16.24 -4.63
C ARG A 84 5.29 -14.72 -4.40
N HIS A 85 5.21 -14.31 -3.12
CA HIS A 85 4.99 -12.92 -2.74
C HIS A 85 6.03 -11.94 -3.33
N ASN A 86 7.31 -12.21 -3.09
CA ASN A 86 8.39 -11.32 -3.56
C ASN A 86 8.45 -11.28 -5.09
N ALA A 87 8.26 -12.42 -5.75
CA ALA A 87 8.28 -12.50 -7.21
C ALA A 87 7.18 -11.64 -7.84
N VAL A 88 5.94 -11.69 -7.34
CA VAL A 88 4.86 -10.89 -7.92
C VAL A 88 5.04 -9.39 -7.66
N LEU A 89 5.63 -9.01 -6.53
CA LEU A 89 5.96 -7.62 -6.23
C LEU A 89 6.98 -7.05 -7.21
N VAL A 90 8.03 -7.82 -7.49
CA VAL A 90 9.06 -7.45 -8.48
C VAL A 90 8.43 -7.32 -9.87
N ILE A 91 7.65 -8.30 -10.32
CA ILE A 91 6.99 -8.26 -11.64
C ILE A 91 6.03 -7.07 -11.75
N ALA A 92 5.29 -6.76 -10.69
CA ALA A 92 4.36 -5.62 -10.66
C ALA A 92 5.06 -4.25 -10.52
N GLY A 93 6.37 -4.21 -10.21
CA GLY A 93 7.08 -2.99 -9.87
C GLY A 93 6.54 -2.32 -8.60
N LEU A 94 5.99 -3.11 -7.67
CA LEU A 94 5.41 -2.60 -6.42
C LEU A 94 6.34 -2.94 -5.26
N PRO A 95 6.95 -1.94 -4.59
CA PRO A 95 7.74 -2.20 -3.41
C PRO A 95 6.86 -2.65 -2.22
N PRO A 96 7.43 -3.39 -1.26
CA PRO A 96 6.81 -3.65 0.04
C PRO A 96 6.28 -2.37 0.71
N LEU A 97 5.05 -2.42 1.24
CA LEU A 97 4.43 -1.28 1.92
C LEU A 97 5.23 -0.78 3.12
N GLU A 98 5.92 -1.69 3.81
CA GLU A 98 6.83 -1.38 4.91
C GLU A 98 7.93 -0.40 4.48
N LEU A 99 8.65 -0.74 3.41
CA LEU A 99 9.74 0.07 2.88
C LEU A 99 9.26 1.46 2.47
N LEU A 100 8.09 1.53 1.84
CA LEU A 100 7.45 2.80 1.47
C LEU A 100 7.08 3.65 2.69
N ALA A 101 6.66 3.04 3.78
CA ALA A 101 6.29 3.77 4.99
C ALA A 101 7.52 4.24 5.76
N ILE A 102 8.59 3.45 5.77
CA ILE A 102 9.91 3.86 6.28
C ILE A 102 10.42 5.06 5.47
N GLU A 103 10.41 4.96 4.14
CA GLU A 103 10.80 6.04 3.22
C GLU A 103 10.03 7.33 3.52
N LYS A 104 8.69 7.27 3.58
CA LYS A 104 7.88 8.46 3.91
C LYS A 104 8.19 9.04 5.28
N THR A 105 8.52 8.21 6.25
CA THR A 105 8.86 8.65 7.61
C THR A 105 10.20 9.39 7.61
N ILE A 106 11.21 8.85 6.93
CA ILE A 106 12.51 9.48 6.75
C ILE A 106 12.35 10.81 5.99
N HIS A 107 11.63 10.81 4.87
CA HIS A 107 11.38 12.01 4.07
C HIS A 107 10.72 13.13 4.89
N ARG A 108 9.73 12.80 5.73
CA ARG A 108 9.08 13.77 6.63
C ARG A 108 10.06 14.35 7.65
N LYS A 109 10.93 13.53 8.25
CA LYS A 109 11.96 13.98 9.21
C LYS A 109 12.96 14.92 8.56
N VAL A 110 13.47 14.57 7.37
CA VAL A 110 14.41 15.41 6.61
C VAL A 110 13.77 16.74 6.24
N LYS A 111 12.52 16.74 5.78
CA LYS A 111 11.79 17.95 5.42
C LYS A 111 11.52 18.85 6.64
N ALA A 112 11.25 18.27 7.80
CA ALA A 112 11.08 19.03 9.05
C ALA A 112 12.39 19.69 9.49
N ARG A 113 13.53 19.00 9.34
CA ARG A 113 14.86 19.54 9.65
C ARG A 113 15.21 20.75 8.77
N LYS A 114 15.04 20.63 7.45
CA LYS A 114 15.31 21.73 6.50
C LYS A 114 14.47 22.97 6.80
N ARG A 115 13.20 22.80 7.14
CA ARG A 115 12.32 23.91 7.54
C ARG A 115 12.80 24.59 8.82
N ALA A 116 13.27 23.83 9.80
CA ALA A 116 13.82 24.39 11.03
C ALA A 116 15.13 25.16 10.78
N GLU A 117 15.95 24.73 9.81
CA GLU A 117 17.17 25.41 9.36
C GLU A 117 16.87 26.66 8.52
N GLU A 118 15.73 26.73 7.82
CA GLU A 118 15.26 27.89 7.03
C GLU A 118 14.56 28.98 7.88
N THR A 119 14.25 28.70 9.14
CA THR A 119 13.55 29.65 10.06
C THR A 119 14.53 30.34 11.02
N TYR A 120 15.83 30.19 10.79
CA TYR A 120 16.96 30.85 11.47
C TYR A 120 17.78 31.60 10.42
#